data_AF-A0A357FXB6-F1
#
_entry.id   AF-A0A357FXB6-F1
#
_cell.length_a   1.000
_cell.length_b   1.000
_cell.length_c   1.000
_cell.angle_alpha   90.00
_cell.angle_beta   90.00
_cell.angle_gamma   90.00
#
_symmetry.space_group_name_H-M   'P 1'
#
loop_
_entity.id
_entity.type
_entity.pdbx_description
1 polymer ?
#
loop_
_entity_poly.entity_id
_entity_poly.type
_entity_poly.pdbx_seq_one_letter_code
_entity_poly.pdbx_strand_id
1 'polypeptide(L)'
;ARVWWTFRVFGHDKICVLNGGLPAWLAAGYEMNEEPPEASRRAAFKAKINPSLVCDMAAVRKTIAAGDGKTQILDARPPARFNAESPEPRKELYSGHIPGS
;
A
#
# COMPACT_ATOMS: atom_id res chain seq x y z
N ALA A 1 -0.80 -3.42 -5.25
CA ALA A 1 -0.82 -4.09 -3.92
C ALA A 1 -1.64 -3.38 -2.83
N ARG A 2 -1.91 -2.06 -2.90
CA ARG A 2 -2.60 -1.33 -1.82
C ARG A 2 -3.96 -1.92 -1.41
N VAL A 3 -4.84 -2.19 -2.36
CA VAL A 3 -6.19 -2.73 -2.10
C VAL A 3 -6.12 -4.09 -1.41
N TRP A 4 -5.25 -4.98 -1.86
CA TRP A 4 -5.00 -6.28 -1.23
C TRP A 4 -4.66 -6.16 0.25
N TRP A 5 -3.73 -5.28 0.59
CA TRP A 5 -3.36 -5.04 1.99
C TRP A 5 -4.57 -4.49 2.77
N THR A 6 -5.37 -3.60 2.17
CA THR A 6 -6.50 -2.95 2.86
C THR A 6 -7.56 -3.95 3.28
N PHE A 7 -7.91 -4.90 2.41
CA PHE A 7 -8.84 -5.98 2.76
C PHE A 7 -8.33 -6.80 3.94
N ARG A 8 -7.04 -7.14 3.97
CA ARG A 8 -6.45 -7.89 5.08
C ARG A 8 -6.52 -7.13 6.39
N VAL A 9 -6.29 -5.83 6.36
CA VAL A 9 -6.44 -4.98 7.55
C VAL A 9 -7.84 -4.91 8.06
N PHE A 10 -8.84 -5.00 7.19
CA PHE A 10 -10.24 -5.10 7.61
C PHE A 10 -10.71 -6.55 7.82
N GLY A 11 -9.78 -7.51 7.92
CA GLY A 11 -10.05 -8.90 8.33
C GLY A 11 -10.48 -9.82 7.20
N HIS A 12 -10.18 -9.48 5.95
CA HIS A 12 -10.49 -10.30 4.78
C HIS A 12 -9.21 -10.87 4.16
N ASP A 13 -8.88 -12.11 4.52
CA ASP A 13 -7.66 -12.79 4.07
C ASP A 13 -7.79 -13.51 2.72
N LYS A 14 -9.03 -13.79 2.26
CA LYS A 14 -9.30 -14.48 0.98
C LYS A 14 -9.20 -13.53 -0.21
N ILE A 15 -8.05 -12.91 -0.39
CA ILE A 15 -7.80 -11.95 -1.45
C ILE A 15 -6.45 -12.17 -2.14
N CYS A 16 -6.45 -12.01 -3.45
CA CYS A 16 -5.28 -12.16 -4.30
C CYS A 16 -5.03 -10.88 -5.12
N VAL A 17 -3.79 -10.72 -5.57
CA VAL A 17 -3.43 -9.73 -6.60
C VAL A 17 -3.17 -10.48 -7.89
N LEU A 18 -3.75 -10.02 -8.99
CA LEU A 18 -3.43 -10.54 -10.32
C LEU A 18 -1.98 -10.17 -10.67
N ASN A 19 -1.10 -11.17 -10.72
CA ASN A 19 0.31 -10.96 -11.02
C ASN A 19 0.48 -10.44 -12.46
N GLY A 20 1.27 -9.38 -12.64
CA GLY A 20 1.39 -8.67 -13.94
C GLY A 20 0.20 -7.79 -14.31
N GLY A 21 -0.90 -7.82 -13.54
CA GLY A 21 -2.09 -6.99 -13.73
C GLY A 21 -2.80 -7.21 -15.07
N LEU A 22 -3.64 -6.23 -15.44
CA LEU A 22 -4.35 -6.24 -16.72
C LEU A 22 -3.43 -6.34 -17.95
N PRO A 23 -2.23 -5.69 -18.00
CA PRO A 23 -1.34 -5.84 -19.14
C PRO A 23 -0.93 -7.30 -19.42
N ALA A 24 -0.57 -8.06 -18.37
CA ALA A 24 -0.21 -9.47 -18.53
C ALA A 24 -1.41 -10.34 -18.92
N TRP A 25 -2.61 -10.02 -18.42
CA TRP A 25 -3.84 -10.70 -18.78
C TRP A 25 -4.15 -10.59 -20.28
N LEU A 26 -4.07 -9.37 -20.81
CA LEU A 26 -4.28 -9.08 -22.23
C LEU A 26 -3.20 -9.72 -23.10
N ALA A 27 -1.93 -9.65 -22.68
CA ALA A 27 -0.82 -10.26 -23.40
C ALA A 27 -0.93 -11.79 -23.48
N ALA A 28 -1.57 -12.42 -22.50
CA ALA A 28 -1.86 -13.86 -22.49
C ALA A 28 -3.09 -14.25 -23.32
N GLY A 29 -3.80 -13.29 -23.93
CA GLY A 29 -4.97 -13.54 -24.78
C GLY A 29 -6.22 -13.94 -24.00
N TYR A 30 -6.30 -13.64 -22.71
CA TYR A 30 -7.51 -13.93 -21.93
C TYR A 30 -8.65 -12.94 -22.24
N GLU A 31 -9.87 -13.43 -22.12
CA GLU A 31 -11.08 -12.66 -22.40
C GLU A 31 -11.29 -11.52 -21.38
N MET A 32 -11.96 -10.46 -21.84
CA MET A 32 -12.37 -9.32 -21.05
C MET A 32 -13.89 -9.18 -21.12
N ASN A 33 -14.50 -8.77 -20.01
CA ASN A 33 -15.87 -8.29 -20.01
C ASN A 33 -15.86 -6.76 -20.09
N GLU A 34 -16.45 -6.22 -21.17
CA GLU A 34 -16.57 -4.77 -21.41
C GLU A 34 -17.94 -4.22 -20.99
N GLU A 35 -18.88 -5.08 -20.63
CA GLU A 35 -20.18 -4.67 -20.14
C GLU A 35 -20.04 -3.93 -18.79
N PRO A 36 -20.85 -2.89 -18.56
CA PRO A 36 -20.92 -2.25 -17.25
C PRO A 36 -21.16 -3.31 -16.16
N PRO A 37 -20.47 -3.21 -15.01
CA PRO A 37 -20.65 -4.18 -13.94
C PRO A 37 -22.11 -4.17 -13.48
N GLU A 38 -22.75 -5.34 -13.50
CA GLU A 38 -24.06 -5.50 -12.89
C GLU A 38 -23.98 -5.11 -11.41
N ALA A 39 -25.04 -4.48 -10.89
CA ALA A 39 -25.12 -4.16 -9.48
C ALA A 39 -25.00 -5.45 -8.66
N SER A 40 -23.86 -5.63 -7.98
CA SER A 40 -23.65 -6.81 -7.15
C SER A 40 -24.76 -6.91 -6.10
N ARG A 41 -25.24 -8.13 -5.84
CA ARG A 41 -26.15 -8.36 -4.71
C ARG A 41 -25.47 -7.87 -3.44
N ARG A 42 -26.16 -7.06 -2.64
CA ARG A 42 -25.66 -6.61 -1.34
C ARG A 42 -25.29 -7.83 -0.51
N ALA A 43 -24.02 -7.93 -0.13
CA ALA A 43 -23.52 -8.91 0.82
C ALA A 43 -23.22 -8.22 2.14
N ALA A 44 -23.49 -8.91 3.25
CA ALA A 44 -23.08 -8.43 4.56
C ALA A 44 -21.55 -8.56 4.69
N PHE A 45 -20.86 -7.43 4.89
CA PHE A 45 -19.44 -7.40 5.21
C PHE A 45 -19.24 -6.68 6.54
N LYS A 46 -18.69 -7.40 7.54
CA LYS A 46 -18.33 -6.82 8.83
C LYS A 46 -16.82 -6.66 8.88
N ALA A 47 -16.36 -5.42 8.68
CA ALA A 47 -14.93 -5.09 8.80
C ALA A 47 -14.46 -5.29 10.24
N LYS A 48 -13.33 -5.98 10.41
CA LYS A 48 -12.61 -6.08 11.69
C LYS A 48 -11.19 -5.57 11.48
N ILE A 49 -10.92 -4.38 11.98
CA ILE A 49 -9.60 -3.78 11.84
C ILE A 49 -8.54 -4.58 12.62
N ASN A 50 -7.39 -4.83 12.00
CA ASN A 50 -6.18 -5.33 12.66
C ASN A 50 -5.15 -4.20 12.75
N PRO A 51 -5.04 -3.51 13.90
CA PRO A 51 -4.11 -2.38 14.08
C PRO A 51 -2.64 -2.77 13.92
N SER A 52 -2.28 -4.05 14.15
CA SER A 52 -0.87 -4.49 14.07
C SER A 52 -0.29 -4.45 12.66
N LEU A 53 -1.13 -4.30 11.64
CA LEU A 53 -0.71 -4.22 10.25
C LEU A 53 -0.39 -2.77 9.83
N VAL A 54 -0.77 -1.77 10.64
CA VAL A 54 -0.53 -0.34 10.39
C VAL A 54 0.46 0.20 11.41
N CYS A 55 1.44 0.95 10.94
CA CYS A 55 2.32 1.74 11.79
C CYS A 55 1.83 3.20 11.78
N ASP A 56 1.53 3.76 12.95
CA ASP A 56 1.18 5.17 13.08
C ASP A 56 2.42 6.05 13.33
N MET A 57 2.20 7.37 13.36
CA MET A 57 3.30 8.33 13.58
C MET A 57 4.01 8.14 14.93
N ALA A 58 3.31 7.69 15.98
CA ALA A 58 3.91 7.49 17.29
C ALA A 58 4.85 6.28 17.28
N ALA A 59 4.45 5.18 16.63
CA ALA A 59 5.26 4.00 16.44
C ALA A 59 6.52 4.27 15.58
N VAL A 60 6.38 5.07 14.51
CA VAL A 60 7.53 5.52 13.71
C VAL A 60 8.51 6.34 14.56
N ARG A 61 8.02 7.34 15.31
CA ARG A 61 8.88 8.16 16.20
C ARG A 61 9.59 7.31 17.25
N LYS A 62 8.90 6.35 17.85
CA LYS A 62 9.49 5.42 18.82
C LYS A 62 10.60 4.57 18.20
N THR A 63 10.42 4.12 16.97
CA THR A 63 11.43 3.35 16.23
C THR A 63 12.69 4.17 16.00
N ILE A 64 12.55 5.42 15.54
CA ILE A 64 13.68 6.33 15.34
C ILE A 64 14.40 6.61 16.66
N ALA A 65 13.64 6.89 17.73
CA ALA A 65 14.20 7.20 19.04
C ALA A 65 14.92 6.00 19.69
N ALA A 66 14.49 4.78 19.41
CA ALA A 66 15.15 3.57 19.91
C ALA A 66 16.55 3.40 19.31
N GLY A 67 16.73 3.70 18.02
CA GLY A 67 18.04 3.71 17.35
C GLY A 67 18.82 2.38 17.39
N ASP A 68 18.17 1.29 17.77
CA ASP A 68 18.80 -0.02 18.05
C ASP A 68 18.84 -0.96 16.83
N GLY A 69 18.33 -0.49 15.69
CA GLY A 69 18.34 -1.21 14.42
C GLY A 69 17.42 -2.44 14.36
N LYS A 70 16.58 -2.69 15.37
CA LYS A 70 15.71 -3.88 15.40
C LYS A 70 14.54 -3.82 14.42
N THR A 71 14.12 -2.61 14.06
CA THR A 71 13.04 -2.38 13.09
C THR A 71 13.58 -1.51 11.97
N GLN A 72 13.46 -2.00 10.73
CA GLN A 72 13.82 -1.25 9.53
C GLN A 72 12.59 -0.48 9.01
N ILE A 73 12.80 0.78 8.65
CA ILE A 73 11.80 1.60 7.97
C ILE A 73 12.15 1.57 6.48
N LEU A 74 11.19 1.21 5.62
CA LEU A 74 11.43 1.12 4.17
C LEU A 74 10.56 2.15 3.47
N ASP A 75 11.17 2.97 2.62
CA ASP A 75 10.47 3.92 1.76
C ASP A 75 10.35 3.37 0.34
N ALA A 76 9.11 3.26 -0.16
CA ALA A 76 8.83 2.75 -1.50
C ALA A 76 8.84 3.82 -2.59
N ARG A 77 9.16 5.09 -2.26
CA ARG A 77 9.25 6.18 -3.23
C ARG A 77 10.49 6.00 -4.13
N PRO A 78 10.48 6.58 -5.35
CA PRO A 78 11.65 6.60 -6.20
C PRO A 78 12.86 7.27 -5.52
N PRO A 79 14.10 6.82 -5.83
CA PRO A 79 15.32 7.35 -5.20
C PRO A 79 15.44 8.88 -5.26
N ALA A 80 15.09 9.51 -6.38
CA ALA A 80 15.15 10.96 -6.52
C ALA A 80 14.27 11.71 -5.50
N ARG A 81 13.10 11.18 -5.14
CA ARG A 81 12.25 11.79 -4.10
C ARG A 81 12.77 11.51 -2.69
N PHE A 82 13.28 10.30 -2.48
CA PHE A 82 13.89 9.88 -1.23
C PHE A 82 15.14 10.72 -0.88
N ASN A 83 15.99 10.99 -1.88
CA ASN A 83 17.21 11.80 -1.77
C ASN A 83 16.96 13.32 -1.85
N ALA A 84 15.70 13.76 -1.95
CA ALA A 84 15.33 15.16 -2.16
C ALA A 84 15.85 15.81 -3.46
N GLU A 85 16.18 15.01 -4.48
CA GLU A 85 16.58 15.46 -5.82
C GLU A 85 15.37 15.87 -6.69
N SER A 86 14.17 15.38 -6.35
CA SER A 86 12.90 15.71 -7.01
C SER A 86 11.87 16.15 -5.96
N PRO A 87 10.98 17.12 -6.28
CA PRO A 87 9.92 17.53 -5.38
C PRO A 87 8.91 16.41 -5.15
N GLU A 88 8.22 16.48 -4.02
CA GLU A 88 7.03 15.70 -3.77
C GLU A 88 5.89 16.15 -4.72
N PRO A 89 5.01 15.23 -5.19
CA PRO A 89 3.86 15.58 -6.03
C PRO A 89 2.92 16.60 -5.37
N ARG A 90 2.91 16.63 -4.04
CA ARG A 90 2.20 17.60 -3.22
C ARG A 90 3.16 18.70 -2.80
N LYS A 91 2.86 19.94 -3.20
CA LYS A 91 3.78 21.09 -3.08
C LYS A 91 4.04 21.51 -1.62
N GLU A 92 3.13 21.17 -0.71
CA GLU A 92 3.20 21.50 0.70
C GLU A 92 4.05 20.52 1.53
N LEU A 93 4.49 19.41 0.94
CA LEU A 93 5.27 18.39 1.65
C LEU A 93 6.77 18.67 1.57
N TYR A 94 7.46 18.41 2.67
CA TYR A 94 8.92 18.42 2.70
C TYR A 94 9.49 17.26 1.88
N SER A 95 10.58 17.54 1.15
CA SER A 95 11.39 16.52 0.48
C SER A 95 12.27 15.74 1.46
N GLY A 96 12.96 14.70 0.98
CA GLY A 96 13.84 13.86 1.79
C GLY A 96 13.12 12.64 2.34
N HIS A 97 13.66 12.04 3.39
CA HIS A 97 13.19 10.77 3.95
C HIS A 97 13.23 10.76 5.48
N ILE A 98 12.65 9.69 6.06
CA ILE A 98 12.62 9.49 7.50
C ILE A 98 14.04 9.09 7.97
N PRO A 99 14.59 9.69 9.04
CA PRO A 99 15.93 9.31 9.51
C PRO A 99 16.06 7.80 9.77
N GLY A 100 17.07 7.18 9.15
CA GLY A 100 17.36 5.75 9.28
C GLY A 100 16.49 4.81 8.42
N SER A 101 15.65 5.35 7.53
CA SER A 101 15.01 4.58 6.45
C SER A 101 15.94 4.32 5.27
#